data_AF-A0A5S9MDQ2-F1
#
_entry.id   AF-A0A5S9MDQ2-F1
#
_cell.length_a   1.000
_cell.length_b   1.000
_cell.length_c   1.000
_cell.angle_alpha   90.00
_cell.angle_beta   90.00
_cell.angle_gamma   90.00
#
_symmetry.space_group_name_H-M   'P 1'
#
loop_
_entity.id
_entity.type
_entity.pdbx_description
1 polymer ?
#
loop_
_entity_poly.entity_id
_entity_poly.type
_entity_poly.pdbx_seq_one_letter_code
_entity_poly.pdbx_strand_id
1 'polypeptide(L)'
;MNKEEYRLQLKEWLSSIQPAIQDDNIRQKVDHLWFSMDDEHSSEQEWYELAERIAEDMNPQEDMREVAAGSHKLPPLPYRYDALEPFISKEIMYLHHQKHHQSYVDGLNQAELALKNARRTNDFKMIKHWERELAFNGAGHYLHCIFGFP
;
A
#
# COMPACT_ATOMS: atom_id res chain seq x y z
N MET A 1 30.55 -1.93 -14.58
CA MET A 1 30.97 -1.67 -13.20
C MET A 1 31.75 -2.87 -12.72
N ASN A 2 32.90 -2.69 -12.08
CA ASN A 2 33.67 -3.81 -11.52
C ASN A 2 33.31 -4.02 -10.03
N LYS A 3 33.66 -5.19 -9.46
CA LYS A 3 33.33 -5.57 -8.08
C LYS A 3 33.71 -4.51 -7.05
N GLU A 4 34.91 -3.96 -7.18
CA GLU A 4 35.45 -2.98 -6.23
C GLU A 4 34.77 -1.60 -6.35
N GLU A 5 34.43 -1.17 -7.57
CA GLU A 5 33.66 0.04 -7.81
C GLU A 5 32.26 -0.07 -7.20
N TYR A 6 31.60 -1.23 -7.34
CA TYR A 6 30.29 -1.47 -6.73
C TYR A 6 30.36 -1.49 -5.20
N ARG A 7 31.39 -2.15 -4.64
CA ARG A 7 31.66 -2.17 -3.20
C ARG A 7 31.84 -0.76 -2.63
N LEU A 8 32.58 0.10 -3.31
CA LEU A 8 32.79 1.49 -2.89
C LEU A 8 31.49 2.28 -2.90
N GLN A 9 30.68 2.15 -3.95
CA GLN A 9 29.36 2.79 -4.03
C GLN A 9 28.43 2.33 -2.91
N LEU A 10 28.41 1.03 -2.59
CA LEU A 10 27.61 0.50 -1.49
C LEU A 10 28.07 1.04 -0.13
N LYS A 11 29.40 1.11 0.12
CA LYS A 11 29.92 1.69 1.38
C LYS A 11 29.60 3.19 1.50
N GLU A 12 29.68 3.94 0.41
CA GLU A 12 29.28 5.36 0.40
C GLU A 12 27.79 5.52 0.69
N TRP A 13 26.95 4.71 0.04
CA TRP A 13 25.52 4.68 0.28
C TRP A 13 25.19 4.32 1.74
N LEU A 14 25.74 3.23 2.28
CA LEU A 14 25.53 2.82 3.67
C LEU A 14 25.92 3.93 4.66
N SER A 15 27.07 4.58 4.42
CA SER A 15 27.53 5.70 5.25
C SER A 15 26.58 6.89 5.20
N SER A 16 25.95 7.13 4.04
CA SER A 16 24.97 8.21 3.87
C SER A 16 23.66 7.95 4.63
N ILE A 17 23.25 6.68 4.74
CA ILE A 17 21.98 6.28 5.38
C ILE A 17 22.12 5.95 6.87
N GLN A 18 23.31 5.55 7.34
CA GLN A 18 23.58 5.18 8.74
C GLN A 18 23.00 6.17 9.78
N PRO A 19 23.11 7.51 9.61
CA PRO A 19 22.60 8.46 10.60
C PRO A 19 21.07 8.54 10.65
N ALA A 20 20.38 8.10 9.59
CA ALA A 20 18.93 8.17 9.46
C ALA A 20 18.22 6.91 9.99
N ILE A 21 18.96 5.83 10.27
CA ILE A 21 18.40 4.55 10.71
C ILE A 21 18.08 4.60 12.20
N GLN A 22 16.79 4.50 12.53
CA GLN A 22 16.29 4.42 13.91
C GLN A 22 15.85 3.01 14.29
N ASP A 23 15.66 2.12 13.31
CA ASP A 23 15.19 0.75 13.49
C ASP A 23 16.39 -0.21 13.69
N ASP A 24 16.39 -0.96 14.79
CA ASP A 24 17.46 -1.89 15.16
C ASP A 24 17.61 -3.07 14.17
N ASN A 25 16.53 -3.50 13.52
CA ASN A 25 16.57 -4.56 12.52
C ASN A 25 17.23 -4.07 11.22
N ILE A 26 16.87 -2.86 10.77
CA ILE A 26 17.52 -2.23 9.60
C ILE A 26 19.00 -2.01 9.90
N ARG A 27 19.34 -1.56 11.11
CA ARG A 27 20.73 -1.37 11.55
C ARG A 27 21.54 -2.67 11.49
N GLN A 28 20.98 -3.79 11.97
CA GLN A 28 21.63 -5.10 11.89
C GLN A 28 21.89 -5.53 10.44
N LYS A 29 20.94 -5.28 9.52
CA LYS A 29 21.11 -5.58 8.09
C LYS A 29 22.20 -4.72 7.45
N VAL A 30 22.26 -3.44 7.78
CA VAL A 30 23.30 -2.51 7.32
C VAL A 30 24.67 -2.94 7.82
N ASP A 31 24.80 -3.27 9.11
CA ASP A 31 26.05 -3.77 9.67
C ASP A 31 26.46 -5.10 8.99
N HIS A 32 25.51 -6.01 8.76
CA HIS A 32 25.76 -7.27 8.05
C HIS A 32 26.29 -7.04 6.62
N LEU A 33 25.65 -6.17 5.84
CA LEU A 33 26.11 -5.83 4.49
C LEU A 33 27.49 -5.17 4.52
N TRP A 34 27.75 -4.30 5.49
CA TRP A 34 29.04 -3.66 5.67
C TRP A 34 30.16 -4.69 5.85
N PHE A 35 29.95 -5.68 6.72
CA PHE A 35 30.93 -6.74 6.97
C PHE A 35 31.04 -7.76 5.84
N SER A 36 29.92 -8.11 5.18
CA SER A 36 29.97 -9.06 4.06
C SER A 36 30.82 -8.53 2.92
N MET A 37 30.85 -7.22 2.69
CA MET A 37 31.69 -6.60 1.67
C MET A 37 33.21 -6.72 1.92
N ASP A 38 33.62 -7.07 3.14
CA ASP A 38 35.02 -7.29 3.48
C ASP A 38 35.38 -8.80 3.51
N ASP A 39 34.41 -9.69 3.29
CA ASP A 39 34.62 -11.14 3.18
C ASP A 39 34.94 -11.52 1.73
N GLU A 40 36.10 -12.18 1.53
CA GLU A 40 36.57 -12.67 0.23
C GLU A 40 35.63 -13.73 -0.40
N HIS A 41 34.82 -14.42 0.41
CA HIS A 41 33.89 -15.45 -0.05
C HIS A 41 32.54 -14.89 -0.48
N SER A 42 32.26 -13.63 -0.20
CA SER A 42 30.99 -13.00 -0.54
C SER A 42 30.93 -12.63 -2.03
N SER A 43 29.74 -12.76 -2.59
CA SER A 43 29.44 -12.44 -3.98
C SER A 43 28.77 -11.06 -4.11
N GLU A 44 28.92 -10.44 -5.28
CA GLU A 44 28.21 -9.19 -5.60
C GLU A 44 26.69 -9.36 -5.55
N GLN A 45 26.19 -10.55 -5.88
CA GLN A 45 24.77 -10.86 -5.85
C GLN A 45 24.22 -10.83 -4.43
N GLU A 46 24.94 -11.40 -3.45
CA GLU A 46 24.55 -11.34 -2.04
C GLU A 46 24.52 -9.90 -1.53
N TRP A 47 25.47 -9.06 -1.96
CA TRP A 47 25.47 -7.65 -1.60
C TRP A 47 24.28 -6.91 -2.21
N TYR A 48 23.95 -7.19 -3.46
CA TYR A 48 22.78 -6.63 -4.14
C TYR A 48 21.49 -7.00 -3.41
N GLU A 49 21.28 -8.28 -3.12
CA GLU A 49 20.06 -8.76 -2.43
C GLU A 49 19.92 -8.16 -1.03
N LEU A 50 21.02 -7.97 -0.31
CA LEU A 50 21.01 -7.31 1.00
C LEU A 50 20.73 -5.81 0.89
N ALA A 51 21.34 -5.12 -0.08
CA ALA A 51 21.12 -3.70 -0.32
C ALA A 51 19.68 -3.41 -0.74
N GLU A 52 19.09 -4.26 -1.59
CA GLU A 52 17.69 -4.18 -2.02
C GLU A 52 16.75 -4.29 -0.82
N ARG A 53 16.93 -5.29 0.05
CA ARG A 53 16.12 -5.45 1.28
C ARG A 53 16.25 -4.28 2.24
N ILE A 54 17.45 -3.71 2.40
CA ILE A 54 17.66 -2.51 3.22
C ILE A 54 16.90 -1.32 2.60
N ALA A 55 16.99 -1.14 1.28
CA ALA A 55 16.30 -0.06 0.59
C ALA A 55 14.76 -0.20 0.67
N GLU A 56 14.22 -1.42 0.56
CA GLU A 56 12.81 -1.73 0.77
C GLU A 56 12.36 -1.36 2.19
N ASP A 57 13.07 -1.83 3.22
CA ASP A 57 12.72 -1.53 4.61
C ASP A 57 12.86 -0.03 4.95
N MET A 58 13.81 0.66 4.31
CA MET A 58 14.04 2.09 4.48
C MET A 58 13.10 2.97 3.65
N ASN A 59 12.30 2.39 2.75
CA ASN A 59 11.33 3.12 1.95
C ASN A 59 9.92 2.94 2.53
N PRO A 60 9.51 3.77 3.53
CA PRO A 60 8.15 3.73 4.06
C PRO A 60 7.08 4.17 3.02
N GLN A 61 7.48 4.60 1.81
CA GLN A 61 6.53 5.01 0.76
C GLN A 61 5.95 3.84 -0.04
N GLU A 62 6.44 2.60 0.14
CA GLU A 62 5.70 1.40 -0.27
C GLU A 62 4.71 0.91 0.78
N ASP A 63 4.36 1.74 1.77
CA ASP A 63 3.03 1.65 2.36
C ASP A 63 2.02 2.09 1.29
N MET A 64 1.62 1.16 0.41
CA MET A 64 0.29 1.18 -0.18
C MET A 64 -0.68 1.22 1.00
N ARG A 65 -0.90 2.41 1.59
CA ARG A 65 -1.56 2.61 2.89
C ARG A 65 -2.62 1.55 3.09
N GLU A 66 -2.28 0.49 3.81
CA GLU A 66 -3.21 -0.63 3.94
C GLU A 66 -4.42 -0.08 4.69
N VAL A 67 -5.53 0.08 3.98
CA VAL A 67 -6.76 0.55 4.61
C VAL A 67 -7.21 -0.59 5.51
N ALA A 68 -7.08 -0.39 6.82
CA ALA A 68 -7.48 -1.39 7.79
C ALA A 68 -8.93 -1.83 7.54
N ALA A 69 -9.18 -3.14 7.54
CA ALA A 69 -10.50 -3.72 7.28
C ALA A 69 -11.64 -2.96 7.99
N GLY A 70 -12.61 -2.47 7.23
CA GLY A 70 -13.73 -1.68 7.74
C GLY A 70 -13.47 -0.17 7.87
N SER A 71 -12.35 0.33 7.35
CA SER A 71 -11.93 1.73 7.51
C SER A 71 -11.96 2.57 6.23
N HIS A 72 -12.50 2.04 5.12
CA HIS A 72 -12.70 2.82 3.89
C HIS A 72 -13.62 4.01 4.15
N LYS A 73 -13.37 5.11 3.44
CA LYS A 73 -14.11 6.37 3.58
C LYS A 73 -14.61 6.82 2.22
N LEU A 74 -15.73 7.54 2.22
CA LEU A 74 -16.19 8.26 1.04
C LEU A 74 -15.24 9.46 0.80
N PRO A 75 -14.44 9.47 -0.27
CA PRO A 75 -13.56 10.59 -0.55
C PRO A 75 -14.40 11.81 -0.97
N PRO A 76 -14.07 13.03 -0.51
CA PRO A 76 -14.76 14.22 -0.99
C PRO A 76 -14.48 14.44 -2.49
N LEU A 77 -15.47 14.96 -3.22
CA LEU A 77 -15.23 15.39 -4.60
C LEU A 77 -14.24 16.57 -4.63
N PRO A 78 -13.30 16.61 -5.61
CA PRO A 78 -12.36 17.72 -5.74
C PRO A 78 -13.00 18.98 -6.33
N TYR A 79 -14.29 18.93 -6.68
CA TYR A 79 -15.05 20.02 -7.25
C TYR A 79 -16.47 20.08 -6.66
N ARG A 80 -17.15 21.20 -6.92
CA ARG A 80 -18.54 21.42 -6.51
C ARG A 80 -19.47 20.51 -7.32
N TYR A 81 -20.62 20.14 -6.74
CA TYR A 81 -21.60 19.27 -7.41
C TYR A 81 -22.14 19.81 -8.75
N ASP A 82 -22.15 21.13 -8.95
CA ASP A 82 -22.60 21.80 -10.17
C ASP A 82 -21.48 22.00 -11.21
N ALA A 83 -20.24 21.58 -10.93
CA ALA A 83 -19.08 21.88 -11.77
C ALA A 83 -19.11 21.20 -13.16
N LEU A 84 -19.93 20.16 -13.33
CA LEU A 84 -20.04 19.38 -14.58
C LEU A 84 -21.26 19.77 -15.42
N GLU A 85 -22.02 20.78 -14.99
CA GLU A 85 -23.14 21.30 -15.79
C GLU A 85 -22.62 22.01 -17.06
N PRO A 86 -23.38 21.94 -18.19
CA PRO A 86 -24.69 21.32 -18.35
C PRO A 86 -24.65 19.82 -18.70
N PHE A 87 -23.47 19.20 -18.72
CA PHE A 87 -23.29 17.83 -19.22
C PHE A 87 -23.76 16.78 -18.21
N ILE A 88 -23.51 17.01 -16.93
CA ILE A 88 -24.01 16.18 -15.82
C ILE A 88 -24.65 17.10 -14.80
N SER A 89 -25.92 16.84 -14.46
CA SER A 89 -26.65 17.70 -13.54
C SER A 89 -26.13 17.61 -12.10
N LYS A 90 -26.24 18.72 -11.37
CA LYS A 90 -25.90 18.77 -9.94
C LYS A 90 -26.60 17.70 -9.11
N GLU A 91 -27.87 17.45 -9.38
CA GLU A 91 -28.68 16.47 -8.66
C GLU A 91 -28.14 15.04 -8.86
N ILE A 92 -27.78 14.68 -10.10
CA ILE A 92 -27.19 13.38 -10.42
C ILE A 92 -25.86 13.24 -9.68
N MET A 93 -24.96 14.24 -9.74
CA MET A 93 -23.68 14.16 -9.04
C MET A 93 -23.84 14.04 -7.52
N TYR A 94 -24.83 14.72 -6.94
CA TYR A 94 -25.12 14.61 -5.51
C TYR A 94 -25.59 13.19 -5.14
N LEU A 95 -26.56 12.63 -5.86
CA LEU A 95 -27.07 11.27 -5.60
C LEU A 95 -26.01 10.20 -5.89
N HIS A 96 -25.26 10.34 -6.97
CA HIS A 96 -24.18 9.44 -7.36
C HIS A 96 -23.10 9.35 -6.27
N HIS A 97 -22.67 10.49 -5.73
CA HIS A 97 -21.65 10.53 -4.68
C HIS A 97 -22.21 10.15 -3.30
N GLN A 98 -23.24 10.85 -2.81
CA GLN A 98 -23.70 10.74 -1.43
C GLN A 98 -24.56 9.50 -1.15
N LYS A 99 -25.10 8.85 -2.20
CA LYS A 99 -25.92 7.65 -2.05
C LYS A 99 -25.22 6.43 -2.64
N HIS A 100 -24.92 6.45 -3.94
CA HIS A 100 -24.37 5.26 -4.60
C HIS A 100 -22.94 4.96 -4.14
N HIS A 101 -22.01 5.92 -4.20
CA HIS A 101 -20.63 5.70 -3.73
C HIS A 101 -20.58 5.42 -2.22
N GLN A 102 -21.36 6.12 -1.41
CA GLN A 102 -21.47 5.83 0.03
C GLN A 102 -21.92 4.39 0.29
N SER A 103 -22.90 3.88 -0.46
CA SER A 103 -23.39 2.50 -0.26
C SER A 103 -22.30 1.45 -0.54
N TYR A 104 -21.43 1.69 -1.53
CA TYR A 104 -20.29 0.83 -1.80
C TYR A 104 -19.24 0.90 -0.68
N VAL A 105 -18.97 2.08 -0.13
CA VAL A 105 -18.06 2.23 1.02
C VAL A 105 -18.56 1.41 2.21
N ASP A 106 -19.85 1.54 2.54
CA ASP A 106 -20.45 0.84 3.68
C ASP A 106 -20.44 -0.68 3.48
N GLY A 107 -20.82 -1.14 2.28
CA GLY A 107 -20.83 -2.57 1.93
C GLY A 107 -19.43 -3.20 1.91
N LEU A 108 -18.43 -2.47 1.39
CA LEU A 108 -17.03 -2.90 1.39
C LEU A 108 -16.54 -3.09 2.82
N ASN A 109 -16.74 -2.07 3.67
CA ASN A 109 -16.35 -2.12 5.07
C ASN A 109 -16.99 -3.29 5.82
N GLN A 110 -18.29 -3.53 5.59
CA GLN A 110 -19.00 -4.65 6.20
C GLN A 110 -18.43 -6.01 5.77
N ALA A 111 -18.17 -6.19 4.47
CA ALA A 111 -17.59 -7.42 3.95
C ALA A 111 -16.20 -7.70 4.52
N GLU A 112 -15.32 -6.70 4.57
CA GLU A 112 -13.98 -6.83 5.14
C GLU A 112 -14.00 -7.24 6.61
N LEU A 113 -14.86 -6.61 7.41
CA LEU A 113 -15.02 -6.96 8.83
C LEU A 113 -15.56 -8.38 9.01
N ALA A 114 -16.52 -8.79 8.18
CA ALA A 114 -17.07 -10.14 8.23
C ALA A 114 -16.01 -11.20 7.89
N LEU A 115 -15.21 -10.96 6.84
CA LEU A 115 -14.11 -11.83 6.43
C LEU A 115 -13.00 -11.88 7.48
N LYS A 116 -12.66 -10.73 8.10
CA LYS A 116 -11.71 -10.67 9.22
C LYS A 116 -12.20 -11.49 10.41
N ASN A 117 -13.48 -11.40 10.74
CA ASN A 117 -14.07 -12.19 11.82
C ASN A 117 -14.08 -13.69 11.48
N ALA A 118 -14.44 -14.06 10.24
CA ALA A 118 -14.41 -15.45 9.77
C ALA A 118 -13.03 -16.09 9.94
N ARG A 119 -11.95 -15.35 9.58
CA ARG A 119 -10.55 -15.79 9.82
C ARG A 119 -10.25 -15.97 11.30
N ARG A 120 -10.67 -15.04 12.15
CA ARG A 120 -10.44 -15.08 13.61
C ARG A 120 -11.16 -16.24 14.29
N THR A 121 -12.39 -16.54 13.87
CA THR A 121 -13.23 -17.59 14.50
C THR A 121 -13.15 -18.93 13.79
N ASN A 122 -12.43 -19.02 12.67
CA ASN A 122 -12.38 -20.20 11.81
C ASN A 122 -13.78 -20.65 11.32
N ASP A 123 -14.72 -19.70 11.13
CA ASP A 123 -16.08 -19.98 10.62
C ASP A 123 -16.24 -19.40 9.21
N PHE A 124 -16.15 -20.28 8.22
CA PHE A 124 -16.18 -19.92 6.80
C PHE A 124 -17.50 -20.26 6.11
N LYS A 125 -18.59 -20.54 6.84
CA LYS A 125 -19.89 -20.91 6.24
C LYS A 125 -20.39 -19.88 5.22
N MET A 126 -20.14 -18.60 5.48
CA MET A 126 -20.58 -17.48 4.63
C MET A 126 -19.47 -16.93 3.73
N ILE A 127 -18.32 -17.63 3.60
CA ILE A 127 -17.17 -17.11 2.85
C ILE A 127 -17.55 -16.70 1.42
N LYS A 128 -18.29 -17.55 0.70
CA LYS A 128 -18.74 -17.28 -0.67
C LYS A 128 -19.61 -16.02 -0.78
N HIS A 129 -20.48 -15.77 0.21
CA HIS A 129 -21.30 -14.57 0.24
C HIS A 129 -20.44 -13.33 0.44
N TRP A 130 -19.58 -13.35 1.46
CA TRP A 130 -18.76 -12.19 1.81
C TRP A 130 -17.69 -11.87 0.76
N GLU A 131 -17.12 -12.86 0.09
CA GLU A 131 -16.22 -12.61 -1.05
C GLU A 131 -16.94 -11.93 -2.22
N ARG A 132 -18.20 -12.30 -2.47
CA ARG A 132 -19.00 -11.65 -3.52
C ARG A 132 -19.32 -10.20 -3.16
N GLU A 133 -19.71 -9.95 -1.91
CA GLU A 133 -19.99 -8.60 -1.42
C GLU A 133 -18.71 -7.74 -1.38
N LEU A 134 -17.57 -8.32 -1.02
CA LEU A 134 -16.26 -7.68 -1.08
C LEU A 134 -15.94 -7.26 -2.53
N ALA A 135 -16.06 -8.17 -3.49
CA ALA A 135 -15.77 -7.88 -4.88
C ALA A 135 -16.70 -6.81 -5.47
N PHE A 136 -18.01 -6.92 -5.24
CA PHE A 136 -19.01 -5.99 -5.77
C PHE A 136 -18.82 -4.58 -5.20
N ASN A 137 -18.77 -4.45 -3.87
CA ASN A 137 -18.66 -3.15 -3.21
C ASN A 137 -17.25 -2.56 -3.35
N GLY A 138 -16.22 -3.40 -3.32
CA GLY A 138 -14.83 -2.99 -3.58
C GLY A 138 -14.66 -2.41 -4.97
N ALA A 139 -15.10 -3.14 -6.01
CA ALA A 139 -15.08 -2.61 -7.37
C ALA A 139 -15.90 -1.32 -7.51
N GLY A 140 -17.10 -1.29 -6.91
CA GLY A 140 -17.94 -0.09 -6.85
C GLY A 140 -17.20 1.11 -6.26
N HIS A 141 -16.58 0.95 -5.10
CA HIS A 141 -15.84 2.02 -4.43
C HIS A 141 -14.67 2.55 -5.28
N TYR A 142 -13.78 1.68 -5.75
CA TYR A 142 -12.59 2.10 -6.49
C TYR A 142 -12.91 2.70 -7.85
N LEU A 143 -13.90 2.14 -8.57
CA LEU A 143 -14.33 2.71 -9.86
C LEU A 143 -14.96 4.11 -9.69
N HIS A 144 -15.69 4.36 -8.60
CA HIS A 144 -16.24 5.69 -8.32
C HIS A 144 -15.16 6.68 -7.86
N CYS A 145 -14.12 6.21 -7.16
CA CYS A 145 -12.94 7.03 -6.89
C CYS A 145 -12.26 7.47 -8.20
N ILE A 146 -12.03 6.55 -9.14
CA ILE A 146 -11.43 6.89 -10.44
C ILE A 146 -12.34 7.88 -11.22
N PHE A 147 -13.66 7.66 -11.21
CA PHE A 147 -14.62 8.57 -11.86
C PHE A 147 -14.61 9.98 -11.27
N GLY A 148 -14.52 10.11 -9.94
CA GLY A 148 -14.57 11.39 -9.24
C GLY A 148 -13.27 12.22 -9.32
N PHE A 149 -12.13 11.58 -9.59
CA PHE A 149 -10.81 12.20 -9.70
C PHE A 149 -10.23 12.01 -11.12
N PRO A 150 -10.74 12.74 -12.12
CA PRO A 150 -10.17 12.76 -13.47
C PRO A 150 -8.81 13.46 -13.55
#